data_AF-A0A9E5BKZ5-F1
#
_entry.id   AF-A0A9E5BKZ5-F1
#
_cell.length_a   1.000
_cell.length_b   1.000
_cell.length_c   1.000
_cell.angle_alpha   90.00
_cell.angle_beta   90.00
_cell.angle_gamma   90.00
#
_symmetry.space_group_name_H-M   'P 1'
#
loop_
_entity.id
_entity.type
_entity.pdbx_description
1 polymer ?
#
loop_
_entity_poly.entity_id
_entity_poly.type
_entity_poly.pdbx_seq_one_letter_code
_entity_poly.pdbx_strand_id
1 'polypeptide(L)' 'EGNHHDHLVCLDCGHVEEFVDSAIEKRQNEIAKSLGFKLQEHSLAMYGHCQKKNCRNKKK' A
#
# COMPACT_ATOMS: atom_id res chain seq x y z
N GLU A 1 6.78 18.43 0.73
CA GLU A 1 6.96 17.34 1.71
C GLU A 1 5.68 16.52 1.71
N GLY A 2 5.79 15.24 1.35
CA GLY A 2 4.63 14.39 1.06
C GLY A 2 3.99 13.89 2.33
N ASN A 3 2.66 13.98 2.41
CA ASN A 3 1.90 13.33 3.47
C ASN A 3 2.18 11.81 3.44
N HIS A 4 2.17 11.17 4.61
CA HIS A 4 2.28 9.70 4.72
C HIS A 4 1.25 9.01 3.82
N HIS A 5 1.71 8.05 3.02
CA HIS A 5 0.90 7.25 2.12
C HIS A 5 1.57 5.90 1.84
N ASP A 6 0.74 4.93 1.51
CA ASP A 6 1.13 3.60 1.09
C ASP A 6 1.01 3.45 -0.42
N HIS A 7 1.56 2.36 -0.95
CA HIS A 7 1.68 2.15 -2.39
C HIS A 7 0.97 0.87 -2.85
N LEU A 8 0.23 0.95 -3.95
CA LEU A 8 -0.25 -0.21 -4.71
C LEU A 8 0.39 -0.21 -6.10
N VAL A 9 1.22 -1.23 -6.37
CA VAL A 9 2.05 -1.35 -7.57
C VAL A 9 1.48 -2.39 -8.51
N CYS A 10 1.27 -2.01 -9.77
CA CYS A 10 0.88 -2.93 -10.84
C CYS A 10 2.09 -3.68 -11.39
N LEU A 11 2.09 -5.01 -11.31
CA LEU A 11 3.15 -5.87 -11.83
C LEU A 11 3.17 -5.95 -13.35
N ASP A 12 2.07 -5.61 -14.02
CA ASP A 12 2.00 -5.61 -15.48
C ASP A 12 2.55 -4.29 -16.06
N CYS A 13 1.97 -3.15 -15.69
CA CYS A 13 2.30 -1.86 -16.31
C CYS A 13 3.22 -0.96 -15.45
N GLY A 14 3.60 -1.37 -14.25
CA GLY A 14 4.42 -0.56 -13.34
C GLY A 14 3.70 0.64 -12.74
N HIS A 15 2.40 0.80 -12.98
CA HIS A 15 1.60 1.89 -12.41
C HIS A 15 1.61 1.80 -10.88
N VAL A 16 1.86 2.93 -10.22
CA VAL A 16 1.82 3.06 -8.76
C VAL A 16 0.65 3.97 -8.40
N GLU A 17 -0.20 3.48 -7.50
CA GLU A 17 -1.27 4.26 -6.91
C GLU A 17 -0.92 4.51 -5.43
N GLU A 18 -0.90 5.78 -5.02
CA GLU A 18 -0.74 6.17 -3.61
C GLU A 18 -2.10 6.13 -2.92
N PHE A 19 -2.15 5.64 -1.69
CA PHE A 19 -3.39 5.65 -0.90
C PHE A 19 -3.11 5.83 0.60
N VAL A 20 -4.16 6.22 1.32
CA VAL A 20 -4.17 6.30 2.79
C VAL A 20 -5.46 5.65 3.26
N ASP A 21 -5.36 4.71 4.20
CA ASP A 21 -6.52 4.05 4.78
C ASP A 21 -6.43 4.06 6.32
N SER A 22 -7.35 4.78 6.96
CA SER A 22 -7.32 4.96 8.42
C SER A 22 -7.57 3.67 9.20
N ALA A 23 -8.22 2.66 8.61
CA ALA A 23 -8.43 1.38 9.26
C ALA A 23 -7.15 0.54 9.25
N ILE A 24 -6.39 0.56 8.15
CA ILE A 24 -5.06 -0.08 8.06
C ILE A 24 -4.11 0.53 9.09
N GLU A 25 -4.00 1.87 9.12
CA GLU A 25 -3.17 2.61 10.06
C GLU A 25 -3.47 2.25 11.52
N LYS A 26 -4.76 2.23 11.86
CA LYS A 26 -5.21 1.85 13.21
C LYS A 26 -4.82 0.41 13.53
N ARG A 27 -5.01 -0.51 12.58
CA ARG A 27 -4.72 -1.93 12.80
C ARG A 27 -3.22 -2.21 12.96
N GLN A 28 -2.35 -1.55 12.20
CA GLN A 28 -0.90 -1.66 12.35
C GLN A 28 -0.45 -1.19 13.75
N ASN A 29 -0.99 -0.06 14.23
CA ASN A 29 -0.74 0.44 15.58
C ASN A 29 -1.21 -0.53 16.67
N GLU A 30 -2.40 -1.11 16.52
CA GLU A 30 -2.95 -2.11 17.46
C GLU A 30 -2.08 -3.37 17.53
N ILE A 31 -1.62 -3.87 16.37
CA ILE A 31 -0.72 -5.03 16.30
C ILE A 31 0.63 -4.73 16.95
N ALA A 32 1.23 -3.57 16.63
CA ALA A 32 2.50 -3.17 17.23
C ALA A 32 2.38 -3.11 18.76
N LYS A 33 1.32 -2.47 19.27
CA LYS A 33 1.05 -2.38 20.70
C LYS A 33 0.84 -3.75 21.35
N SER A 34 0.07 -4.64 20.72
CA SER A 34 -0.22 -5.97 21.28
C SER A 34 1.03 -6.86 21.35
N LEU A 35 2.01 -6.64 20.48
CA LEU A 35 3.30 -7.32 20.47
C LEU A 35 4.36 -6.61 21.34
N GLY A 36 4.00 -5.54 22.05
CA GLY A 36 4.91 -4.81 22.94
C GLY A 36 5.84 -3.81 22.25
N PHE A 37 5.52 -3.41 21.01
CA PHE A 37 6.28 -2.41 20.25
C PHE A 37 5.62 -1.02 20.29
N LYS A 38 6.43 0.03 20.25
CA LYS A 38 6.02 1.39 19.91
C LYS A 38 6.31 1.61 18.43
N LEU A 39 5.28 1.72 17.60
CA LEU A 39 5.43 1.95 16.17
C LEU A 39 5.99 3.36 15.92
N GLN A 40 7.13 3.45 15.24
CA GLN A 40 7.78 4.73 14.89
C GLN A 40 7.48 5.13 13.44
N GLU A 41 7.53 4.16 12.53
CA GLU A 41 7.25 4.29 11.11
C GLU A 41 6.82 2.92 10.57
N HIS A 42 6.24 2.91 9.37
CA HIS A 42 5.98 1.69 8.62
C HIS A 42 6.10 1.96 7.12
N SER A 43 6.18 0.89 6.34
CA SER A 43 6.09 0.93 4.89
C SER A 43 5.17 -0.19 4.44
N LEU A 44 4.11 0.16 3.71
CA LEU A 44 3.23 -0.81 3.07
C LEU A 44 3.28 -0.62 1.56
N ALA A 45 3.62 -1.72 0.89
CA ALA A 45 3.52 -1.87 -0.54
C ALA A 45 2.68 -3.10 -0.86
N MET A 46 1.63 -2.91 -1.64
CA MET A 46 0.83 -3.98 -2.21
C MET A 46 1.20 -4.15 -3.69
N TYR A 47 1.23 -5.39 -4.15
CA TYR A 47 1.58 -5.73 -5.53
C TYR A 47 0.42 -6.50 -6.16
N GLY A 48 -0.01 -6.10 -7.35
CA GLY A 48 -1.14 -6.74 -8.02
C GLY A 48 -1.22 -6.41 -9.51
N HIS A 49 -2.36 -6.69 -10.11
CA HIS A 49 -2.62 -6.44 -11.53
C HIS A 49 -3.78 -5.45 -11.65
N CYS A 50 -3.51 -4.23 -12.13
CA CYS A 50 -4.54 -3.21 -12.18
C CYS A 50 -5.63 -3.55 -13.21
N GLN A 51 -6.88 -3.15 -12.93
CA GLN A 51 -8.00 -3.36 -13.86
C GLN A 51 -8.20 -2.21 -14.85
N LYS A 52 -7.25 -1.27 -14.95
CA LYS A 52 -7.29 -0.15 -15.89
C LYS A 52 -7.31 -0.68 -17.34
N LYS A 53 -8.20 -0.12 -18.18
CA LYS A 53 -8.39 -0.56 -19.57
C LYS A 53 -7.12 -0.44 -20.42
N ASN A 54 -6.25 0.52 -20.10
CA ASN A 54 -5.00 0.83 -20.81
C ASN A 54 -3.74 0.25 -20.12
N CYS A 55 -3.88 -0.82 -19.34
CA CYS A 55 -2.74 -1.52 -18.76
C CYS A 55 -1.89 -2.19 -19.85
N ARG A 56 -0.72 -1.60 -20.15
CA ARG A 56 0.08 -1.90 -21.35
C ARG A 56 0.51 -3.36 -21.49
N ASN A 57 0.75 -4.07 -20.40
CA ASN A 57 1.26 -5.45 -20.42
C ASN A 57 0.29 -6.47 -19.79
N LYS A 58 -1.00 -6.14 -19.70
CA LYS A 58 -2.00 -7.06 -19.13
C LYS A 58 -2.09 -8.31 -20.01
N LYS A 59 -1.70 -9.47 -19.47
CA LYS A 59 -1.94 -10.75 -20.14
C LYS A 59 -3.46 -10.94 -20.25
N LYS A 60 -3.95 -11.14 -21.48
CA LYS A 60 -5.37 -11.41 -21.76
C LYS A 60 -5.78 -12.78 -21.22
#